data_AF-A0A915K4V2-F1
#
_entry.id   AF-A0A915K4V2-F1
#
_cell.length_a   1.000
_cell.length_b   1.000
_cell.length_c   1.000
_cell.angle_alpha   90.00
_cell.angle_beta   90.00
_cell.angle_gamma   90.00
#
_symmetry.space_group_name_H-M   'P 1'
#
loop_
_entity.id
_entity.type
_entity.pdbx_description
1 polymer ?
#
loop_
_entity_poly.entity_id
_entity_poly.type
_entity_poly.pdbx_seq_one_letter_code
_entity_poly.pdbx_strand_id
1 'polypeptide(L)'
;MQLEHTVVKTAPHPFQRTGRPFGGVINDLKHRLPYYLDDFRQALNFQCFTSILYLFFANFASAVAIGDVLGKKTDEWFGVSEILVSHALAGVVWGLFAGQPLCIVAAVGPFMVLEDSIYQVGSLIPIF
;
A
#
# COMPACT_ATOMS: atom_id res chain seq x y z
N MET A 1 32.39 21.00 31.55
CA MET A 1 32.40 20.77 30.09
C MET A 1 31.12 20.00 29.74
N GLN A 2 29.96 20.60 30.04
CA GLN A 2 28.95 20.99 29.03
C GLN A 2 28.66 19.84 28.04
N LEU A 3 27.96 18.82 28.56
CA LEU A 3 27.18 17.90 27.74
C LEU A 3 26.05 18.71 27.14
N GLU A 4 26.21 19.10 25.88
CA GLU A 4 25.15 19.66 25.07
C GLU A 4 24.08 18.57 24.93
N HIS A 5 23.11 18.61 25.86
CA HIS A 5 21.81 17.99 25.72
C HIS A 5 21.20 18.54 24.43
N THR A 6 21.45 17.85 23.33
CA THR A 6 20.78 18.06 22.06
C THR A 6 19.29 17.99 22.37
N VAL A 7 18.61 19.12 22.21
CA VAL A 7 17.18 19.30 22.42
C VAL A 7 16.46 18.18 21.67
N VAL A 8 16.07 17.12 22.39
CA VAL A 8 15.03 16.21 21.93
C VAL A 8 13.80 17.09 21.84
N LYS A 9 13.48 17.58 20.64
CA LYS A 9 12.18 18.16 20.36
C LYS A 9 11.17 17.11 20.81
N THR A 10 10.56 17.34 21.96
CA THR A 10 9.48 16.51 22.48
C THR A 10 8.43 16.48 21.38
N ALA A 11 8.34 15.34 20.69
CA ALA A 11 7.29 15.14 19.71
C ALA A 11 5.96 15.40 20.43
N PRO A 12 5.07 16.24 19.87
CA PRO A 12 3.77 16.50 20.49
C PRO A 12 3.09 15.16 20.77
N HIS A 13 2.42 15.04 21.92
CA HIS A 13 1.76 13.80 22.31
C HIS A 13 0.86 13.31 21.16
N PRO A 14 0.87 12.01 20.82
CA PRO A 14 0.18 11.48 19.63
C PRO A 14 -1.35 11.71 19.65
N PHE A 15 -1.92 12.01 20.83
CA PHE A 15 -3.34 12.31 21.02
C PHE A 15 -3.65 13.80 21.19
N GLN A 16 -2.69 14.70 21.04
CA GLN A 16 -2.97 16.14 21.07
C GLN A 16 -3.86 16.51 19.87
N ARG A 17 -5.07 16.98 20.17
CA ARG A 17 -6.04 17.41 19.16
C ARG A 17 -5.47 18.59 18.38
N THR A 18 -5.37 18.43 17.06
CA THR A 18 -4.82 19.43 16.13
C THR A 18 -5.78 20.58 15.82
N GLY A 19 -7.04 20.53 16.29
CA GLY A 19 -8.02 21.62 16.20
C GLY A 19 -8.46 22.01 14.78
N ARG A 20 -8.06 21.25 13.76
CA ARG A 20 -8.33 21.49 12.33
C ARG A 20 -8.79 20.19 11.67
N PRO A 21 -9.73 20.22 10.70
CA PRO A 21 -10.02 19.03 9.89
C PRO A 21 -8.73 18.57 9.20
N PHE A 22 -8.44 17.26 9.25
CA PHE A 22 -7.21 16.65 8.73
C PHE A 22 -5.89 17.13 9.34
N GLY A 23 -5.92 17.80 10.50
CA GLY A 23 -4.70 18.31 11.14
C GLY A 23 -3.66 17.24 11.49
N GLY A 24 -4.10 16.00 11.75
CA GLY A 24 -3.21 14.83 11.95
C GLY A 24 -2.46 14.45 10.68
N VAL A 25 -3.17 14.29 9.55
CA VAL A 25 -2.58 13.93 8.25
C VAL A 25 -1.56 14.98 7.80
N ILE A 26 -1.87 16.27 7.99
CA ILE A 26 -0.93 17.36 7.67
C ILE A 26 0.33 17.28 8.53
N ASN A 27 0.19 16.90 9.80
CA ASN A 27 1.32 16.74 10.70
C ASN A 27 2.19 15.54 10.30
N ASP A 28 1.58 14.42 9.92
CA ASP A 28 2.29 13.23 9.44
C ASP A 28 3.04 13.51 8.14
N LEU A 29 2.41 14.24 7.20
CA LEU A 29 3.06 14.65 5.96
C LEU A 29 4.25 15.58 6.20
N LYS A 30 4.12 16.55 7.12
CA LYS A 30 5.23 17.45 7.48
C LYS A 30 6.41 16.71 8.09
N HIS A 31 6.16 15.66 8.87
CA HIS A 31 7.23 14.84 9.42
C HIS A 31 7.87 13.93 8.35
N ARG A 32 7.10 13.46 7.36
CA ARG A 32 7.58 12.53 6.32
C ARG A 32 8.36 13.21 5.19
N LEU A 33 7.91 14.39 4.73
CA LEU A 33 8.50 15.12 3.59
C LEU A 33 10.03 15.27 3.61
N PRO A 34 10.70 15.62 4.73
CA PRO A 34 12.16 15.80 4.71
C PRO A 34 12.92 14.50 4.41
N TYR A 35 12.38 13.34 4.77
CA TYR A 35 13.03 12.04 4.57
C TYR A 35 12.84 11.50 3.14
N TYR A 36 11.88 12.02 2.38
CA TYR A 36 11.51 11.47 1.08
C TYR A 36 12.67 11.50 0.06
N LEU A 37 13.48 12.56 0.06
CA LEU A 37 14.65 12.67 -0.83
C LEU A 37 15.80 11.75 -0.39
N ASP A 38 15.95 11.55 0.91
CA ASP A 38 16.99 10.68 1.46
C ASP A 38 16.64 9.20 1.24
N ASP A 39 15.35 8.83 1.28
CA ASP A 39 14.85 7.49 0.97
C ASP A 39 15.31 7.03 -0.44
N PHE A 40 15.24 7.90 -1.47
CA PHE A 40 15.72 7.57 -2.82
C PHE A 40 17.24 7.41 -2.91
N ARG A 41 18.00 8.21 -2.16
CA ARG A 41 19.47 8.09 -2.13
C ARG A 41 19.90 6.79 -1.45
N GLN A 42 19.22 6.41 -0.38
CA GLN A 42 19.49 5.18 0.36
C GLN A 42 19.05 3.92 -0.40
N ALA A 43 18.06 4.02 -1.29
CA ALA A 43 17.61 2.91 -2.12
C ALA A 43 18.65 2.44 -3.16
N LEU A 44 19.69 3.23 -3.46
CA LEU A 44 20.75 2.89 -4.43
C LEU A 44 21.81 1.90 -3.90
N ASN A 45 21.39 0.93 -3.08
CA ASN A 45 22.25 -0.13 -2.55
C ASN A 45 21.92 -1.48 -3.23
N PHE A 46 22.92 -2.32 -3.47
CA PHE A 46 22.76 -3.66 -4.04
C PHE A 46 21.81 -4.55 -3.22
N GLN A 47 21.81 -4.42 -1.90
CA GLN A 47 20.87 -5.15 -1.03
C GLN A 47 19.41 -4.72 -1.25
N CYS A 48 19.18 -3.47 -1.64
CA CYS A 48 17.85 -2.97 -1.99
C CYS A 48 17.39 -3.59 -3.31
N PHE A 49 18.29 -3.68 -4.30
CA PHE A 49 18.01 -4.36 -5.57
C PHE A 49 17.59 -5.82 -5.39
N THR A 50 18.29 -6.58 -4.54
CA THR A 50 17.89 -7.97 -4.25
C THR A 50 16.53 -8.05 -3.57
N SER A 51 16.21 -7.09 -2.70
CA SER A 51 14.90 -7.02 -2.04
C SER A 51 13.78 -6.72 -3.03
N ILE A 52 14.02 -5.82 -4.00
CA ILE A 52 13.05 -5.50 -5.07
C ILE A 52 12.71 -6.73 -5.89
N LEU A 53 13.71 -7.49 -6.33
CA LEU A 53 13.48 -8.71 -7.11
C LEU A 53 12.69 -9.76 -6.31
N TYR A 54 13.06 -9.99 -5.05
CA TYR A 54 12.36 -10.93 -4.18
C TYR A 54 10.88 -10.54 -3.99
N LEU A 55 10.63 -9.27 -3.66
CA LEU A 55 9.28 -8.76 -3.43
C LEU A 55 8.45 -8.72 -4.72
N PHE A 56 9.07 -8.46 -5.86
CA PHE A 56 8.38 -8.53 -7.16
C PHE A 56 7.83 -9.92 -7.41
N PHE A 57 8.64 -10.97 -7.30
CA PHE A 57 8.17 -12.34 -7.51
C PHE A 57 7.18 -12.81 -6.44
N ALA A 58 7.37 -12.41 -5.18
CA ALA A 58 6.44 -12.73 -4.10
C ALA A 58 5.04 -12.14 -4.36
N ASN A 59 4.97 -10.86 -4.74
CA ASN A 59 3.69 -10.21 -5.04
C ASN A 59 3.09 -10.68 -6.37
N PHE A 60 3.93 -10.90 -7.39
CA PHE A 60 3.48 -11.42 -8.67
C PHE A 60 2.83 -12.81 -8.52
N ALA A 61 3.47 -13.72 -7.78
CA ALA A 61 2.91 -15.04 -7.51
C ALA A 61 1.58 -14.95 -6.74
N SER A 62 1.49 -14.06 -5.74
CA SER A 62 0.26 -13.84 -5.00
C SER A 62 -0.87 -13.27 -5.87
N ALA A 63 -0.56 -12.32 -6.74
CA ALA A 63 -1.51 -11.71 -7.67
C ALA A 63 -2.07 -12.74 -8.67
N VAL A 64 -1.20 -13.56 -9.25
CA VAL A 64 -1.60 -14.63 -10.18
C VAL A 64 -2.45 -15.68 -9.48
N ALA A 65 -2.07 -16.12 -8.28
CA ALA A 65 -2.83 -17.12 -7.54
C ALA A 65 -4.25 -16.64 -7.19
N ILE A 66 -4.38 -15.40 -6.73
CA ILE A 66 -5.70 -14.81 -6.41
C ILE A 66 -6.50 -14.57 -7.70
N GLY A 67 -5.85 -14.11 -8.77
CA GLY A 67 -6.51 -13.88 -10.07
C GLY A 67 -7.01 -15.15 -10.73
N ASP A 68 -6.30 -16.25 -10.63
CA ASP A 68 -6.75 -17.54 -11.16
C ASP A 68 -8.02 -18.04 -10.43
N VAL A 69 -8.04 -17.92 -9.09
CA VAL A 69 -9.20 -18.35 -8.31
C VAL A 69 -10.39 -17.41 -8.54
N LEU A 70 -10.15 -16.10 -8.64
CA LEU A 70 -11.22 -15.12 -8.81
C LEU A 70 -11.80 -15.15 -10.23
N GLY A 71 -10.96 -15.36 -11.25
CA GLY A 71 -11.42 -15.53 -12.64
C GLY A 71 -12.37 -16.73 -12.79
N LYS A 72 -12.06 -17.86 -12.12
CA LYS A 72 -12.93 -19.05 -12.10
C LYS A 72 -14.27 -18.83 -11.39
N LYS A 73 -14.36 -17.87 -10.47
CA LYS A 73 -15.57 -17.56 -9.70
C LYS A 73 -16.44 -16.49 -10.34
N THR A 74 -15.87 -15.66 -11.21
CA THR A 74 -16.51 -14.49 -11.81
C THR A 74 -16.72 -14.64 -13.31
N ASP A 75 -16.79 -15.87 -13.83
CA ASP A 75 -16.89 -16.18 -15.27
C ASP A 75 -15.89 -15.39 -16.14
N GLU A 76 -14.64 -15.28 -15.66
CA GLU A 76 -13.54 -14.53 -16.30
C GLU A 76 -13.76 -13.01 -16.46
N TRP A 77 -14.78 -12.42 -15.82
CA TRP A 77 -14.95 -10.96 -15.79
C TRP A 77 -13.84 -10.25 -15.01
N PHE A 78 -13.29 -10.92 -14.00
CA PHE A 78 -12.20 -10.40 -13.18
C PHE A 78 -11.08 -11.44 -13.08
N GLY A 79 -10.16 -11.40 -14.05
CA GLY A 79 -9.10 -12.37 -14.22
C GLY A 79 -7.75 -11.92 -13.71
N VAL A 80 -6.71 -12.63 -14.16
CA VAL A 80 -5.32 -12.38 -13.77
C VAL A 80 -4.81 -11.05 -14.31
N SER A 81 -5.20 -10.65 -15.53
CA SER A 81 -4.77 -9.39 -16.15
C SER A 81 -5.22 -8.17 -15.37
N GLU A 82 -6.48 -8.15 -14.92
CA GLU A 82 -7.09 -7.02 -14.22
C GLU A 82 -6.44 -6.84 -12.85
N ILE A 83 -6.20 -7.95 -12.14
CA ILE A 83 -5.52 -7.94 -10.84
C ILE A 83 -4.08 -7.46 -10.99
N LEU A 84 -3.35 -7.92 -12.01
CA LEU A 84 -1.97 -7.49 -12.24
C LEU A 84 -1.87 -5.99 -12.50
N VAL A 85 -2.74 -5.45 -13.35
CA VAL A 85 -2.77 -4.01 -13.64
C VAL A 85 -3.18 -3.21 -12.40
N SER A 86 -4.18 -3.68 -11.66
CA SER A 86 -4.63 -3.05 -10.41
C SER A 86 -3.54 -3.01 -9.35
N HIS A 87 -2.81 -4.12 -9.14
CA HIS A 87 -1.67 -4.19 -8.23
C HIS A 87 -0.53 -3.28 -8.65
N ALA A 88 -0.18 -3.26 -9.95
CA ALA A 88 0.88 -2.40 -10.44
C ALA A 88 0.54 -0.91 -10.19
N LEU A 89 -0.69 -0.50 -10.51
CA LEU A 89 -1.13 0.88 -10.30
C LEU A 89 -1.19 1.23 -8.81
N ALA A 90 -1.80 0.37 -7.99
CA ALA A 90 -1.90 0.57 -6.55
C ALA A 90 -0.51 0.63 -5.90
N GLY A 91 0.42 -0.22 -6.32
CA GLY A 91 1.80 -0.24 -5.84
C GLY A 91 2.57 1.04 -6.16
N VAL A 92 2.43 1.56 -7.39
CA VAL A 92 3.07 2.84 -7.79
C VAL A 92 2.48 4.02 -7.00
N VAL A 93 1.15 4.10 -6.92
CA VAL A 93 0.47 5.18 -6.19
C VAL A 93 0.82 5.12 -4.70
N TRP A 94 0.79 3.93 -4.10
CA TRP A 94 1.15 3.75 -2.70
C TRP A 94 2.62 4.05 -2.44
N GLY A 95 3.53 3.56 -3.28
CA GLY A 95 4.96 3.83 -3.15
C GLY A 95 5.31 5.33 -3.18
N LEU A 96 4.58 6.12 -3.96
CA LEU A 96 4.81 7.56 -4.07
C LEU A 96 4.18 8.38 -2.95
N PHE A 97 2.95 8.03 -2.53
CA PHE A 97 2.15 8.88 -1.63
C PHE A 97 1.95 8.33 -0.21
N ALA A 98 2.45 7.12 0.10
CA ALA A 98 2.24 6.52 1.43
C ALA A 98 3.06 7.20 2.53
N GLY A 99 2.46 7.31 3.71
CA GLY A 99 3.15 7.67 4.95
C GLY A 99 4.18 6.62 5.40
N GLN A 100 4.12 5.40 4.87
CA GLN A 100 5.05 4.29 5.12
C GLN A 100 5.26 3.44 3.85
N PRO A 101 6.32 3.68 3.06
CA PRO A 101 6.59 2.99 1.80
C PRO A 101 7.11 1.55 1.98
N LEU A 102 7.42 1.13 3.21
CA LEU A 102 7.74 -0.27 3.52
C LEU A 102 6.51 -1.20 3.48
N CYS A 103 5.29 -0.62 3.53
CA CYS A 103 4.06 -1.40 3.47
C CYS A 103 3.75 -1.78 2.01
N ILE A 104 3.58 -3.08 1.76
CA ILE A 104 3.27 -3.63 0.44
C ILE A 104 1.76 -3.85 0.35
N VAL A 105 1.15 -3.30 -0.69
CA VAL A 105 -0.27 -3.48 -0.99
C VAL A 105 -0.43 -4.75 -1.82
N ALA A 106 -1.17 -5.72 -1.28
CA ALA A 106 -1.51 -6.96 -1.96
C ALA A 106 -2.97 -7.33 -1.69
N ALA A 107 -3.55 -8.13 -2.59
CA ALA A 107 -4.90 -8.65 -2.42
C ALA A 107 -4.86 -9.75 -1.37
N VAL A 108 -5.89 -9.83 -0.53
CA VAL A 108 -5.99 -10.78 0.58
C VAL A 108 -7.30 -11.54 0.50
N GLY A 109 -7.34 -12.76 1.04
CA GLY A 109 -8.50 -13.67 0.94
C GLY A 109 -9.88 -13.04 1.22
N PRO A 110 -10.06 -12.17 2.24
CA PRO A 110 -11.34 -11.51 2.49
C PRO A 110 -11.82 -10.62 1.33
N PHE A 111 -10.89 -9.97 0.62
CA PHE A 111 -11.21 -9.20 -0.58
C PHE A 111 -11.77 -10.10 -1.69
N MET A 112 -11.17 -11.28 -1.90
CA MET A 112 -11.66 -12.24 -2.88
C MET A 112 -13.09 -12.72 -2.56
N VAL A 113 -13.39 -12.96 -1.28
CA VAL A 113 -14.74 -13.38 -0.85
C VAL A 113 -15.77 -12.27 -1.07
N LEU A 114 -15.36 -11.01 -0.87
CA LEU A 114 -16.22 -9.86 -1.14
C LEU A 114 -16.54 -9.74 -2.63
N GLU A 115 -15.54 -9.80 -3.51
CA GLU A 115 -15.74 -9.71 -4.97
C GLU A 115 -16.66 -10.83 -5.51
N ASP A 116 -16.46 -12.07 -5.03
CA ASP A 116 -17.33 -13.20 -5.34
C ASP A 116 -18.79 -12.95 -4.89
N SER A 117 -18.96 -12.41 -3.68
CA SER A 117 -20.30 -12.07 -3.16
C SER A 117 -20.97 -10.97 -3.98
N ILE A 118 -20.21 -9.96 -4.43
CA ILE A 118 -20.70 -8.88 -5.28
C ILE A 118 -21.14 -9.43 -6.64
N TYR A 119 -20.35 -10.32 -7.25
CA TYR A 119 -20.68 -10.96 -8.52
C TYR A 119 -21.98 -11.79 -8.43
N GLN A 120 -22.14 -12.57 -7.37
CA GLN A 120 -23.34 -13.35 -7.12
C GLN A 120 -24.58 -12.47 -6.91
N VAL A 121 -24.45 -11.37 -6.14
CA VAL A 121 -25.57 -10.45 -5.94
C VAL A 121 -25.91 -9.69 -7.23
N GLY A 122 -24.90 -9.29 -8.01
CA GLY A 122 -25.08 -8.59 -9.28
C GLY A 122 -25.79 -9.44 -10.32
N SER A 123 -25.42 -10.71 -10.46
CA SER A 123 -26.06 -11.66 -11.39
C SER A 123 -27.49 -12.06 -10.97
N LEU A 124 -27.86 -11.85 -9.70
CA LEU A 124 -29.21 -12.11 -9.19
C LEU A 124 -30.22 -10.99 -9.45
N ILE A 125 -29.76 -9.76 -9.74
CA ILE A 125 -30.63 -8.62 -10.00
C ILE A 125 -30.98 -8.59 -11.49
N PRO A 126 -32.24 -8.85 -11.90
CA PRO A 126 -32.64 -9.05 -13.30
C PRO A 126 -32.76 -7.73 -14.10
N ILE A 127 -31.95 -6.72 -13.76
CA ILE A 127 -31.93 -5.41 -14.43
C ILE A 127 -30.82 -5.35 -15.51
N PHE A 128 -29.97 -6.38 -15.61
CA PHE A 128 -29.05 -6.63 -16.72
C PHE A 128 -29.21 -8.06 -17.25
#